data_AF-S0EK01-F1
#
_entry.id   AF-S0EK01-F1
#
_cell.length_a   1.000
_cell.length_b   1.000
_cell.length_c   1.000
_cell.angle_alpha   90.00
_cell.angle_beta   90.00
_cell.angle_gamma   90.00
#
_symmetry.space_group_name_H-M   'P 1'
#
loop_
_entity.id
_entity.type
_entity.pdbx_description
1 polymer ?
#
loop_
_entity_poly.entity_id
_entity_poly.type
_entity_poly.pdbx_seq_one_letter_code
_entity_poly.pdbx_strand_id
1 'polypeptide(L)'
;MAFLELTAPRSPTPESASTISSEDNKLVALTPPSHTFAEATNTTSAEVNVDNTDKVSLQSPIKDHELKEPKAFDQMIAHLNAMRAKVQALESENIELKAQVEHEKSSKEQFSNSLDEANRNWRFAESESAAKVQALESENNEIKAQVEYEKSFKEHYSRSLDEANRNWHSAEFEAAAKEAELGRVRERLSLIEAQVTEQAELHAVKEQNTELQARYRYQFYLTTHHHVQTLKHMMHDWKAQVVQKIDEEYEKNKEKENDSAAAVDAEYERLKALIEGHDYIITNIKKGNEKFATLIKDLRESEYPTLTSDLAADRFEAFLSEREKMVAQLEQEKQETVEMIPTETKEPTKAERKKAKKAAKKAAKKAKKANEKK
;
A
#
# COMPACT_ATOMS: atom_id res chain seq x y z
N MET A 1 32.21 -16.73 -3.15
CA MET A 1 32.44 -16.50 -1.70
C MET A 1 31.17 -15.90 -1.14
N ALA A 2 30.58 -16.60 -0.16
CA ALA A 2 29.41 -16.23 0.64
C ALA A 2 28.05 -16.27 -0.13
N PHE A 3 26.91 -16.67 0.42
CA PHE A 3 26.46 -16.81 1.82
C PHE A 3 25.53 -18.03 1.99
N LEU A 4 25.49 -18.54 3.22
CA LEU A 4 24.77 -19.73 3.70
C LEU A 4 23.25 -19.67 3.51
N GLU A 5 22.67 -20.75 2.97
CA GLU A 5 21.25 -21.07 3.10
C GLU A 5 20.97 -21.56 4.53
N LEU A 6 20.20 -20.79 5.30
CA LEU A 6 19.53 -21.28 6.50
C LEU A 6 18.08 -21.66 6.14
N THR A 7 17.83 -22.96 6.13
CA THR A 7 16.51 -23.58 6.05
C THR A 7 15.73 -23.35 7.36
N ALA A 8 14.56 -22.73 7.26
CA ALA A 8 13.60 -22.62 8.37
C ALA A 8 12.88 -23.98 8.60
N PRO A 9 12.62 -24.39 9.85
CA PRO A 9 11.92 -25.63 10.13
C PRO A 9 10.39 -25.53 9.94
N ARG A 10 9.83 -26.68 9.58
CA ARG A 10 8.42 -26.96 9.26
C ARG A 10 7.44 -26.63 10.41
N SER A 11 6.25 -26.19 9.99
CA SER A 11 4.99 -26.21 10.74
C SER A 11 4.55 -27.60 11.17
N PRO A 12 3.79 -27.73 12.28
CA PRO A 12 2.83 -28.81 12.44
C PRO A 12 1.37 -28.31 12.45
N THR A 13 0.54 -28.98 11.65
CA THR A 13 -0.92 -28.94 11.58
C THR A 13 -1.56 -29.55 12.85
N PRO A 14 -2.77 -29.12 13.28
CA PRO A 14 -3.40 -29.57 14.53
C PRO A 14 -4.33 -30.80 14.38
N GLU A 15 -4.81 -31.28 15.54
CA GLU A 15 -5.81 -32.36 15.85
C GLU A 15 -5.22 -33.75 16.20
N SER A 16 -5.65 -34.51 17.22
CA SER A 16 -6.84 -34.47 18.09
C SER A 16 -6.67 -35.37 19.35
N ALA A 17 -7.55 -35.13 20.35
CA ALA A 17 -8.13 -36.06 21.34
C ALA A 17 -7.44 -36.40 22.70
N SER A 18 -8.12 -35.93 23.76
CA SER A 18 -8.59 -36.62 24.98
C SER A 18 -7.64 -37.49 25.84
N THR A 19 -7.57 -37.20 27.15
CA THR A 19 -8.35 -37.85 28.25
C THR A 19 -7.59 -37.71 29.59
N ILE A 20 -8.17 -37.06 30.59
CA ILE A 20 -7.91 -37.26 32.04
C ILE A 20 -9.08 -36.59 32.79
N SER A 21 -10.19 -37.29 33.02
CA SER A 21 -10.50 -38.24 34.11
C SER A 21 -10.44 -37.61 35.50
N SER A 22 -11.61 -37.57 36.14
CA SER A 22 -11.89 -37.04 37.47
C SER A 22 -11.92 -38.17 38.50
N GLU A 23 -11.26 -37.98 39.65
CA GLU A 23 -11.38 -38.68 40.94
C GLU A 23 -10.20 -38.13 41.77
N ASP A 24 -10.31 -37.59 42.98
CA ASP A 24 -11.02 -38.09 44.15
C ASP A 24 -11.44 -36.91 45.06
N ASN A 25 -12.73 -36.85 45.36
CA ASN A 25 -13.27 -35.99 46.41
C ASN A 25 -13.65 -36.89 47.59
N LYS A 26 -12.71 -37.15 48.50
CA LYS A 26 -13.00 -37.89 49.74
C LYS A 26 -13.40 -36.92 50.86
N LEU A 27 -14.70 -36.89 51.11
CA LEU A 27 -15.33 -36.49 52.37
C LEU A 27 -14.69 -37.26 53.53
N VAL A 28 -13.98 -36.55 54.41
CA VAL A 28 -13.69 -37.03 55.77
C VAL A 28 -14.81 -36.55 56.67
N ALA A 29 -15.70 -37.48 57.02
CA ALA A 29 -16.67 -37.30 58.08
C ALA A 29 -15.95 -37.22 59.43
N LEU A 30 -16.08 -36.09 60.12
CA LEU A 30 -15.69 -35.95 61.52
C LEU A 30 -16.84 -36.44 62.40
N THR A 31 -16.67 -37.63 62.97
CA THR A 31 -17.45 -38.16 64.09
C THR A 31 -17.40 -37.22 65.31
N PRO A 32 -18.52 -36.97 66.01
CA PRO A 32 -18.50 -36.24 67.27
C PRO A 32 -18.04 -37.15 68.42
N PRO A 33 -17.25 -36.66 69.39
CA PRO A 33 -16.98 -37.40 70.60
C PRO A 33 -18.22 -37.42 71.51
N SER A 34 -18.60 -38.63 71.91
CA SER A 34 -19.58 -38.92 72.97
C SER A 34 -19.10 -38.33 74.30
N HIS A 35 -19.84 -37.36 74.84
CA HIS A 35 -19.71 -36.94 76.23
C HIS A 35 -20.51 -37.89 77.12
N THR A 36 -19.81 -38.75 77.85
CA THR A 36 -20.40 -39.51 78.96
C THR A 36 -20.34 -38.64 80.21
N PHE A 37 -21.47 -38.04 80.57
CA PHE A 37 -21.73 -37.59 81.93
C PHE A 37 -21.94 -38.85 82.80
N ALA A 38 -21.08 -39.06 83.79
CA ALA A 38 -21.36 -39.97 84.88
C ALA A 38 -21.50 -39.14 86.16
N GLU A 39 -22.67 -39.32 86.74
CA GLU A 39 -23.29 -38.63 87.84
C GLU A 39 -22.56 -38.87 89.16
N ALA A 40 -22.60 -37.85 90.02
CA ALA A 40 -22.08 -37.87 91.37
C ALA A 40 -22.97 -38.71 92.29
N THR A 41 -22.35 -39.52 93.15
CA THR A 41 -22.88 -39.78 94.50
C THR A 41 -21.73 -39.88 95.48
N ASN A 42 -21.51 -38.80 96.24
CA ASN A 42 -20.93 -38.87 97.57
C ASN A 42 -22.07 -39.09 98.58
N THR A 43 -21.93 -40.06 99.46
CA THR A 43 -22.59 -40.07 100.78
C THR A 43 -21.74 -40.96 101.70
N THR A 44 -20.86 -40.35 102.49
CA THR A 44 -21.00 -40.14 103.96
C THR A 44 -20.50 -41.36 104.74
N SER A 45 -19.24 -41.38 105.17
CA SER A 45 -18.66 -40.80 106.40
C SER A 45 -18.64 -41.78 107.58
N ALA A 46 -17.41 -42.16 107.91
CA ALA A 46 -16.78 -42.36 109.22
C ALA A 46 -17.58 -42.99 110.38
N GLU A 47 -17.00 -44.10 110.83
CA GLU A 47 -17.02 -44.66 112.17
C GLU A 47 -17.02 -43.62 113.30
N VAL A 48 -17.86 -43.86 114.32
CA VAL A 48 -17.56 -43.45 115.70
C VAL A 48 -17.84 -44.62 116.64
N ASN A 49 -16.74 -45.25 117.04
CA ASN A 49 -16.56 -46.08 118.22
C ASN A 49 -16.55 -45.18 119.45
N VAL A 50 -17.43 -45.42 120.45
CA VAL A 50 -17.22 -44.99 121.84
C VAL A 50 -17.83 -46.03 122.79
N ASP A 51 -16.94 -46.77 123.43
CA ASP A 51 -17.10 -47.46 124.72
C ASP A 51 -17.81 -46.60 125.76
N ASN A 52 -18.70 -47.20 126.57
CA ASN A 52 -18.73 -46.88 127.99
C ASN A 52 -19.25 -48.06 128.83
N THR A 53 -18.37 -48.47 129.73
CA THR A 53 -18.49 -49.50 130.76
C THR A 53 -19.07 -48.89 132.05
N ASP A 54 -19.42 -49.76 133.02
CA ASP A 54 -19.58 -49.51 134.46
C ASP A 54 -20.96 -48.99 134.95
N LYS A 55 -21.61 -49.47 136.03
CA LYS A 55 -21.32 -50.45 137.09
C LYS A 55 -22.63 -50.88 137.81
N VAL A 56 -22.59 -52.11 138.33
CA VAL A 56 -23.01 -52.56 139.69
C VAL A 56 -24.44 -52.27 140.18
N SER A 57 -25.15 -53.34 140.56
CA SER A 57 -25.93 -53.33 141.80
C SER A 57 -26.07 -54.74 142.39
N LEU A 58 -25.28 -55.01 143.44
CA LEU A 58 -25.58 -55.99 144.47
C LEU A 58 -26.55 -55.34 145.45
N GLN A 59 -27.64 -56.02 145.85
CA GLN A 59 -28.04 -56.07 147.26
C GLN A 59 -29.16 -57.09 147.54
N SER A 60 -28.87 -58.10 148.36
CA SER A 60 -29.72 -58.48 149.49
C SER A 60 -29.49 -57.41 150.59
N PRO A 61 -30.42 -57.02 151.48
CA PRO A 61 -31.07 -58.00 152.37
C PRO A 61 -32.41 -57.58 153.05
N ILE A 62 -32.91 -58.49 153.88
CA ILE A 62 -33.61 -58.29 155.17
C ILE A 62 -34.97 -57.55 155.19
N LYS A 63 -35.91 -58.35 155.66
CA LYS A 63 -37.26 -58.07 156.12
C LYS A 63 -37.32 -57.22 157.39
N ASP A 64 -38.32 -56.35 157.38
CA ASP A 64 -39.31 -56.07 158.42
C ASP A 64 -38.83 -55.46 159.74
N HIS A 65 -38.89 -54.13 159.82
CA HIS A 65 -39.46 -53.45 160.98
C HIS A 65 -40.42 -52.33 160.52
N GLU A 66 -41.70 -52.54 160.84
CA GLU A 66 -42.82 -51.62 160.63
C GLU A 66 -42.61 -50.31 161.40
N LEU A 67 -42.78 -49.17 160.72
CA LEU A 67 -43.14 -47.87 161.30
C LEU A 67 -43.80 -47.01 160.20
N LYS A 68 -44.87 -46.31 160.57
CA LYS A 68 -45.85 -45.63 159.68
C LYS A 68 -45.35 -44.29 159.08
N GLU A 69 -45.87 -43.99 157.87
CA GLU A 69 -45.98 -42.69 157.13
C GLU A 69 -44.75 -42.09 156.42
N PRO A 70 -44.90 -41.22 155.36
CA PRO A 70 -46.04 -40.96 154.46
C PRO A 70 -45.67 -40.95 152.95
N LYS A 71 -46.57 -41.49 152.10
CA LYS A 71 -46.52 -41.64 150.62
C LYS A 71 -46.23 -40.38 149.76
N ALA A 72 -46.21 -39.19 150.35
CA ALA A 72 -46.11 -37.91 149.62
C ALA A 72 -44.66 -37.51 149.28
N PHE A 73 -43.68 -37.90 150.10
CA PHE A 73 -42.28 -37.48 149.88
C PHE A 73 -41.64 -38.22 148.69
N ASP A 74 -41.91 -39.52 148.57
CA ASP A 74 -41.45 -40.34 147.43
C ASP A 74 -42.07 -39.90 146.10
N GLN A 75 -43.34 -39.44 146.11
CA GLN A 75 -43.97 -38.86 144.92
C GLN A 75 -43.32 -37.53 144.52
N MET A 76 -42.90 -36.72 145.49
CA MET A 76 -42.21 -35.45 145.23
C MET A 76 -40.82 -35.68 144.63
N ILE A 77 -40.06 -36.64 145.18
CA ILE A 77 -38.74 -37.05 144.67
C ILE A 77 -38.87 -37.64 143.26
N ALA A 78 -39.87 -38.49 143.01
CA ALA A 78 -40.13 -39.05 141.68
C ALA A 78 -40.50 -37.95 140.66
N HIS A 79 -41.32 -36.98 141.05
CA HIS A 79 -41.68 -35.85 140.20
C HIS A 79 -40.47 -34.94 139.91
N LEU A 80 -39.60 -34.68 140.90
CA LEU A 80 -38.37 -33.92 140.73
C LEU A 80 -37.36 -34.63 139.82
N ASN A 81 -37.20 -35.94 139.96
CA ASN A 81 -36.35 -36.75 139.08
C ASN A 81 -36.91 -36.82 137.65
N ALA A 82 -38.24 -36.91 137.48
CA ALA A 82 -38.88 -36.84 136.16
C ALA A 82 -38.72 -35.45 135.52
N MET A 83 -38.81 -34.37 136.29
CA MET A 83 -38.51 -33.02 135.80
C MET A 83 -37.04 -32.87 135.43
N ARG A 84 -36.10 -33.39 136.24
CA ARG A 84 -34.67 -33.38 135.92
C ARG A 84 -34.37 -34.16 134.64
N ALA A 85 -34.97 -35.32 134.45
CA ALA A 85 -34.85 -36.10 133.22
C ALA A 85 -35.42 -35.36 132.00
N LYS A 86 -36.57 -34.68 132.15
CA LYS A 86 -37.13 -33.83 131.08
C LYS A 86 -36.23 -32.64 130.75
N VAL A 87 -35.66 -31.98 131.75
CA VAL A 87 -34.72 -30.87 131.55
C VAL A 87 -33.47 -31.37 130.84
N GLN A 88 -32.90 -32.50 131.25
CA GLN A 88 -31.74 -33.11 130.58
C GLN A 88 -32.06 -33.51 129.13
N ALA A 89 -33.26 -34.04 128.86
CA ALA A 89 -33.69 -34.38 127.50
C ALA A 89 -33.85 -33.12 126.63
N LEU A 90 -34.44 -32.05 127.18
CA LEU A 90 -34.56 -30.76 126.51
C LEU A 90 -33.20 -30.09 126.29
N GLU A 91 -32.26 -30.23 127.23
CA GLU A 91 -30.89 -29.75 127.07
C GLU A 91 -30.17 -30.52 125.95
N SER A 92 -30.32 -31.85 125.87
CA SER A 92 -29.77 -32.64 124.76
C SER A 92 -30.39 -32.27 123.41
N GLU A 93 -31.72 -32.09 123.36
CA GLU A 93 -32.42 -31.69 122.14
C GLU A 93 -32.01 -30.27 121.70
N ASN A 94 -31.82 -29.34 122.63
CA ASN A 94 -31.35 -27.99 122.32
C ASN A 94 -29.90 -27.99 121.81
N ILE A 95 -29.04 -28.83 122.36
CA ILE A 95 -27.67 -29.04 121.84
C ILE A 95 -27.71 -29.58 120.41
N GLU A 96 -28.57 -30.57 120.13
CA GLU A 96 -28.74 -31.15 118.80
C GLU A 96 -29.29 -30.14 117.79
N LEU A 97 -30.35 -29.40 118.14
CA LEU A 97 -30.91 -28.34 117.30
C LEU A 97 -29.89 -27.23 117.01
N LYS A 98 -29.08 -26.84 118.01
CA LYS A 98 -28.02 -25.85 117.82
C LYS A 98 -26.94 -26.35 116.86
N ALA A 99 -26.58 -27.63 116.94
CA ALA A 99 -25.66 -28.26 116.00
C ALA A 99 -26.25 -28.32 114.58
N GLN A 100 -27.54 -28.64 114.45
CA GLN A 100 -28.24 -28.65 113.16
C GLN A 100 -28.30 -27.25 112.54
N VAL A 101 -28.62 -26.22 113.32
CA VAL A 101 -28.66 -24.83 112.84
C VAL A 101 -27.29 -24.36 112.33
N GLU A 102 -26.20 -24.66 113.03
CA GLU A 102 -24.86 -24.32 112.56
C GLU A 102 -24.45 -25.13 111.32
N HIS A 103 -24.83 -26.40 111.24
CA HIS A 103 -24.61 -27.22 110.04
C HIS A 103 -25.37 -26.67 108.82
N GLU A 104 -26.65 -26.33 108.96
CA GLU A 104 -27.46 -25.73 107.88
C GLU A 104 -26.94 -24.36 107.46
N LYS A 105 -26.48 -23.54 108.41
CA LYS A 105 -25.86 -22.24 108.13
C LYS A 105 -24.56 -22.40 107.33
N SER A 106 -23.69 -23.32 107.74
CA SER A 106 -22.46 -23.65 107.01
C SER A 106 -22.75 -24.20 105.62
N SER A 107 -23.73 -25.11 105.48
CA SER A 107 -24.13 -25.67 104.18
C SER A 107 -24.70 -24.59 103.25
N LYS A 108 -25.55 -23.70 103.76
CA LYS A 108 -26.09 -22.57 103.00
C LYS A 108 -24.98 -21.61 102.54
N GLU A 109 -23.99 -21.35 103.39
CA GLU A 109 -22.81 -20.55 103.05
C GLU A 109 -21.97 -21.23 101.96
N GLN A 110 -21.77 -22.56 102.03
CA GLN A 110 -21.11 -23.33 100.97
C GLN A 110 -21.86 -23.27 99.64
N PHE A 111 -23.19 -23.43 99.65
CA PHE A 111 -24.00 -23.30 98.42
C PHE A 111 -23.96 -21.89 97.86
N SER A 112 -24.01 -20.86 98.71
CA SER A 112 -23.88 -19.46 98.27
C SER A 112 -22.52 -19.23 97.61
N ASN A 113 -21.43 -19.68 98.24
CA ASN A 113 -20.08 -19.56 97.71
C ASN A 113 -19.92 -20.31 96.37
N SER A 114 -20.47 -21.52 96.27
CA SER A 114 -20.45 -22.31 95.03
C SER A 114 -21.26 -21.66 93.91
N LEU A 115 -22.41 -21.06 94.22
CA LEU A 115 -23.22 -20.33 93.26
C LEU A 115 -22.51 -19.06 92.77
N ASP A 116 -21.90 -18.30 93.69
CA ASP A 116 -21.13 -17.10 93.36
C ASP A 116 -19.89 -17.43 92.51
N GLU A 117 -19.25 -18.58 92.76
CA GLU A 117 -18.15 -19.09 91.95
C GLU A 117 -18.63 -19.54 90.57
N ALA A 118 -19.72 -20.30 90.48
CA ALA A 118 -20.32 -20.71 89.20
C ALA A 118 -20.74 -19.51 88.36
N ASN A 119 -21.33 -18.48 88.99
CA ASN A 119 -21.75 -17.26 88.30
C ASN A 119 -20.55 -16.45 87.80
N ARG A 120 -19.46 -16.35 88.59
CA ARG A 120 -18.20 -15.73 88.15
C ARG A 120 -17.58 -16.48 86.98
N ASN A 121 -17.52 -17.81 87.05
CA ASN A 121 -16.99 -18.65 85.98
C ASN A 121 -17.81 -18.52 84.69
N TRP A 122 -19.14 -18.49 84.80
CA TRP A 122 -20.02 -18.29 83.65
C TRP A 122 -19.82 -16.92 83.00
N ARG A 123 -19.75 -15.84 83.80
CA ARG A 123 -19.48 -14.49 83.27
C ARG A 123 -18.12 -14.38 82.60
N PHE A 124 -17.10 -15.05 83.14
CA PHE A 124 -15.78 -15.11 82.52
C PHE A 124 -15.84 -15.84 81.17
N ALA A 125 -16.48 -17.00 81.11
CA ALA A 125 -16.66 -17.76 79.87
C ALA A 125 -17.49 -16.99 78.82
N GLU A 126 -18.53 -16.28 79.24
CA GLU A 126 -19.35 -15.41 78.38
C GLU A 126 -18.50 -14.27 77.78
N SER A 127 -17.70 -13.60 78.61
CA SER A 127 -16.79 -12.54 78.16
C SER A 127 -15.71 -13.07 77.20
N GLU A 128 -15.14 -14.25 77.48
CA GLU A 128 -14.14 -14.88 76.62
C GLU A 128 -14.76 -15.28 75.27
N SER A 129 -15.97 -15.84 75.28
CA SER A 129 -16.69 -16.17 74.06
C SER A 129 -17.04 -14.93 73.24
N ALA A 130 -17.48 -13.85 73.88
CA ALA A 130 -17.78 -12.59 73.21
C ALA A 130 -16.52 -12.00 72.54
N ALA A 131 -15.38 -12.03 73.23
CA ALA A 131 -14.10 -11.59 72.68
C ALA A 131 -13.67 -12.44 71.46
N LYS A 132 -13.87 -13.77 71.51
CA LYS A 132 -13.60 -14.66 70.37
C LYS A 132 -14.51 -14.37 69.18
N VAL A 133 -15.80 -14.14 69.41
CA VAL A 133 -16.75 -13.77 68.35
C VAL A 133 -16.33 -12.45 67.69
N GLN A 134 -15.99 -11.44 68.49
CA GLN A 134 -15.53 -10.15 67.97
C GLN A 134 -14.24 -10.27 67.14
N ALA A 135 -13.29 -11.11 67.58
CA ALA A 135 -12.08 -11.38 66.82
C ALA A 135 -12.40 -12.04 65.47
N LEU A 136 -13.26 -13.06 65.46
CA LEU A 136 -13.69 -13.74 64.22
C LEU A 136 -14.49 -12.81 63.28
N GLU A 137 -15.31 -11.91 63.81
CA GLU A 137 -15.99 -10.88 63.01
C GLU A 137 -15.00 -9.91 62.37
N SER A 138 -13.96 -9.49 63.11
CA SER A 138 -12.91 -8.63 62.56
C SER A 138 -12.11 -9.33 61.45
N GLU A 139 -11.77 -10.61 61.64
CA GLU A 139 -11.07 -11.42 60.64
C GLU A 139 -11.94 -11.65 59.40
N ASN A 140 -13.24 -11.94 59.57
CA ASN A 140 -14.17 -12.06 58.45
C ASN A 140 -14.31 -10.77 57.64
N ASN A 141 -14.31 -9.61 58.31
CA ASN A 141 -14.36 -8.33 57.61
C ASN A 141 -13.08 -8.07 56.81
N GLU A 142 -11.92 -8.42 57.34
CA GLU A 142 -10.64 -8.33 56.64
C GLU A 142 -10.59 -9.26 55.42
N ILE A 143 -11.00 -10.54 55.58
CA ILE A 143 -11.09 -11.49 54.46
C ILE A 143 -12.04 -10.96 53.39
N LYS A 144 -13.19 -10.40 53.77
CA LYS A 144 -14.14 -9.81 52.82
C LYS A 144 -13.52 -8.65 52.04
N ALA A 145 -12.74 -7.79 52.70
CA ALA A 145 -12.03 -6.70 52.05
C ALA A 145 -10.98 -7.22 51.06
N GLN A 146 -10.23 -8.27 51.43
CA GLN A 146 -9.26 -8.91 50.55
C GLN A 146 -9.90 -9.54 49.31
N VAL A 147 -11.04 -10.23 49.48
CA VAL A 147 -11.78 -10.80 48.34
C VAL A 147 -12.24 -9.72 47.36
N GLU A 148 -12.76 -8.58 47.86
CA GLU A 148 -13.19 -7.48 46.99
C GLU A 148 -11.98 -6.85 46.26
N TYR A 149 -10.84 -6.71 46.95
CA TYR A 149 -9.60 -6.24 46.33
C TYR A 149 -9.13 -7.19 45.22
N GLU A 150 -9.03 -8.49 45.49
CA GLU A 150 -8.61 -9.50 44.50
C GLU A 150 -9.55 -9.53 43.28
N LYS A 151 -10.85 -9.40 43.52
CA LYS A 151 -11.85 -9.29 42.45
C LYS A 151 -11.61 -8.05 41.59
N SER A 152 -11.40 -6.89 42.21
CA SER A 152 -11.13 -5.64 41.48
C SER A 152 -9.82 -5.72 40.68
N PHE A 153 -8.79 -6.35 41.25
CA PHE A 153 -7.50 -6.57 40.62
C PHE A 153 -7.64 -7.47 39.39
N LYS A 154 -8.38 -8.58 39.53
CA LYS A 154 -8.66 -9.51 38.42
C LYS A 154 -9.43 -8.81 37.30
N GLU A 155 -10.45 -8.01 37.63
CA GLU A 155 -11.18 -7.23 36.63
C GLU A 155 -10.29 -6.23 35.90
N HIS A 156 -9.40 -5.52 36.62
CA HIS A 156 -8.45 -4.60 36.00
C HIS A 156 -7.52 -5.34 35.03
N TYR A 157 -6.99 -6.50 35.44
CA TYR A 157 -6.13 -7.32 34.58
C TYR A 157 -6.87 -7.81 33.34
N SER A 158 -8.10 -8.30 33.48
CA SER A 158 -8.94 -8.70 32.34
C SER A 158 -9.20 -7.54 31.37
N ARG A 159 -9.53 -6.35 31.88
CA ARG A 159 -9.72 -5.16 31.02
C ARG A 159 -8.45 -4.78 30.27
N SER A 160 -7.30 -4.81 30.95
CA SER A 160 -6.00 -4.52 30.33
C SER A 160 -5.65 -5.53 29.22
N LEU A 161 -5.94 -6.81 29.45
CA LEU A 161 -5.73 -7.86 28.46
C LEU A 161 -6.66 -7.71 27.25
N ASP A 162 -7.94 -7.38 27.47
CA ASP A 162 -8.88 -7.10 26.39
C ASP A 162 -8.46 -5.87 25.56
N GLU A 163 -7.97 -4.82 26.20
CA GLU A 163 -7.46 -3.62 25.53
C GLU A 163 -6.20 -3.91 24.71
N ALA A 164 -5.24 -4.65 25.27
CA ALA A 164 -4.05 -5.10 24.55
C ALA A 164 -4.42 -5.93 23.32
N ASN A 165 -5.40 -6.83 23.45
CA ASN A 165 -5.86 -7.66 22.35
C ASN A 165 -6.53 -6.84 21.23
N ARG A 166 -7.36 -5.85 21.60
CA ARG A 166 -7.96 -4.91 20.62
C ARG A 166 -6.89 -4.09 19.89
N ASN A 167 -5.90 -3.60 20.62
CA ASN A 167 -4.81 -2.82 20.03
C ASN A 167 -3.98 -3.67 19.07
N TRP A 168 -3.70 -4.93 19.43
CA TRP A 168 -3.00 -5.87 18.57
C TRP A 168 -3.76 -6.13 17.27
N HIS A 169 -5.05 -6.45 17.35
CA HIS A 169 -5.89 -6.63 16.15
C HIS A 169 -5.95 -5.35 15.30
N SER A 170 -6.09 -4.17 15.93
CA SER A 170 -6.09 -2.90 15.20
C SER A 170 -4.78 -2.67 14.45
N ALA A 171 -3.64 -2.96 15.08
CA ALA A 171 -2.32 -2.84 14.45
C ALA A 171 -2.13 -3.84 13.30
N GLU A 172 -2.65 -5.07 13.44
CA GLU A 172 -2.63 -6.09 12.39
C GLU A 172 -3.45 -5.65 11.16
N PHE A 173 -4.66 -5.13 11.37
CA PHE A 173 -5.47 -4.59 10.28
C PHE A 173 -4.80 -3.39 9.58
N GLU A 174 -4.19 -2.48 10.35
CA GLU A 174 -3.46 -1.35 9.79
C GLU A 174 -2.23 -1.80 8.98
N ALA A 175 -1.49 -2.80 9.47
CA ALA A 175 -0.36 -3.37 8.74
C ALA A 175 -0.79 -4.03 7.43
N ALA A 176 -1.89 -4.80 7.44
CA ALA A 176 -2.46 -5.40 6.23
C ALA A 176 -2.92 -4.34 5.21
N ALA A 177 -3.54 -3.25 5.67
CA ALA A 177 -3.93 -2.15 4.81
C ALA A 177 -2.73 -1.45 4.15
N LYS A 178 -1.66 -1.22 4.92
CA LYS A 178 -0.40 -0.65 4.43
C LYS A 178 0.29 -1.57 3.42
N GLU A 179 0.33 -2.88 3.66
CA GLU A 179 0.92 -3.81 2.68
C GLU A 179 0.13 -3.84 1.37
N ALA A 180 -1.21 -3.80 1.43
CA ALA A 180 -2.03 -3.70 0.23
C ALA A 180 -1.78 -2.40 -0.56
N GLU A 181 -1.56 -1.28 0.14
CA GLU A 181 -1.19 -0.02 -0.50
C GLU A 181 0.21 -0.07 -1.12
N LEU A 182 1.19 -0.66 -0.43
CA LEU A 182 2.52 -0.90 -0.98
C LEU A 182 2.47 -1.78 -2.24
N GLY A 183 1.61 -2.81 -2.26
CA GLY A 183 1.35 -3.62 -3.45
C GLY A 183 0.90 -2.76 -4.64
N ARG A 184 -0.12 -1.89 -4.44
CA ARG A 184 -0.59 -0.96 -5.47
C ARG A 184 0.49 0.01 -5.95
N VAL A 185 1.34 0.49 -5.04
CA VAL A 185 2.46 1.39 -5.40
C VAL A 185 3.51 0.65 -6.24
N ARG A 186 3.86 -0.58 -5.88
CA ARG A 186 4.78 -1.42 -6.66
C ARG A 186 4.26 -1.69 -8.06
N GLU A 187 2.97 -2.00 -8.21
CA GLU A 187 2.33 -2.17 -9.52
C GLU A 187 2.42 -0.88 -10.36
N ARG A 188 2.07 0.28 -9.79
CA ARG A 188 2.19 1.58 -10.48
C ARG A 188 3.61 1.89 -10.90
N LEU A 189 4.59 1.60 -10.05
CA LEU A 189 6.01 1.81 -10.37
C LEU A 189 6.42 0.95 -11.57
N SER A 190 6.03 -0.32 -11.59
CA SER A 190 6.30 -1.23 -12.72
C SER A 190 5.70 -0.73 -14.03
N LEU A 191 4.47 -0.19 -14.01
CA LEU A 191 3.88 0.43 -15.21
C LEU A 191 4.67 1.67 -15.68
N ILE A 192 5.10 2.53 -14.76
CA ILE A 192 5.87 3.73 -15.09
C ILE A 192 7.24 3.35 -15.69
N GLU A 193 7.92 2.37 -15.11
CA GLU A 193 9.19 1.87 -15.65
C GLU A 193 9.01 1.34 -17.08
N ALA A 194 7.95 0.57 -17.36
CA ALA A 194 7.63 0.10 -18.70
C ALA A 194 7.36 1.27 -19.68
N GLN A 195 6.58 2.27 -19.26
CA GLN A 195 6.32 3.46 -20.08
C GLN A 195 7.58 4.25 -20.40
N VAL A 196 8.50 4.38 -19.43
CA VAL A 196 9.80 5.05 -19.64
C VAL A 196 10.64 4.29 -20.65
N THR A 197 10.67 2.95 -20.59
CA THR A 197 11.38 2.13 -21.58
C THR A 197 10.79 2.27 -22.98
N GLU A 198 9.46 2.20 -23.12
CA GLU A 198 8.78 2.39 -24.41
C GLU A 198 9.03 3.79 -25.00
N GLN A 199 9.01 4.83 -24.14
CA GLN A 199 9.29 6.20 -24.57
C GLN A 199 10.73 6.38 -25.05
N ALA A 200 11.70 5.71 -24.40
CA ALA A 200 13.09 5.72 -24.83
C ALA A 200 13.27 5.03 -26.20
N GLU A 201 12.62 3.88 -26.41
CA GLU A 201 12.64 3.18 -27.70
C GLU A 201 12.00 4.03 -28.82
N LEU A 202 10.86 4.68 -28.54
CA LEU A 202 10.20 5.56 -29.48
C LEU A 202 11.06 6.79 -29.85
N HIS A 203 11.80 7.34 -28.88
CA HIS A 203 12.76 8.40 -29.17
C HIS A 203 13.89 7.92 -30.09
N ALA A 204 14.46 6.74 -29.80
CA ALA A 204 15.52 6.16 -30.63
C ALA A 204 15.06 5.89 -32.07
N VAL A 205 13.84 5.36 -32.26
CA VAL A 205 13.27 5.13 -33.60
C VAL A 205 13.03 6.45 -34.35
N LYS A 206 12.56 7.50 -33.66
CA LYS A 206 12.40 8.84 -34.27
C LYS A 206 13.73 9.43 -34.73
N GLU A 207 14.78 9.28 -33.92
CA GLU A 207 16.13 9.73 -34.27
C GLU A 207 16.67 8.98 -35.50
N GLN A 208 16.56 7.64 -35.51
CA GLN A 208 16.94 6.82 -36.67
C GLN A 208 16.15 7.18 -37.94
N ASN A 209 14.85 7.45 -37.84
CA ASN A 209 14.04 7.86 -38.99
C ASN A 209 14.50 9.23 -39.52
N THR A 210 14.81 10.18 -38.63
CA THR A 210 15.35 11.49 -39.01
C THR A 210 16.69 11.36 -39.73
N GLU A 211 17.58 10.50 -39.21
CA GLU A 211 18.87 10.23 -39.85
C GLU A 211 18.69 9.55 -41.23
N LEU A 212 17.82 8.54 -41.32
CA LEU A 212 17.52 7.87 -42.60
C LEU A 212 16.94 8.82 -43.63
N GLN A 213 16.02 9.71 -43.24
CA GLN A 213 15.49 10.74 -44.13
C GLN A 213 16.60 11.69 -44.59
N ALA A 214 17.49 12.13 -43.69
CA ALA A 214 18.62 12.98 -44.06
C ALA A 214 19.57 12.29 -45.05
N ARG A 215 19.90 11.01 -44.81
CA ARG A 215 20.71 10.19 -45.73
C ARG A 215 20.05 10.05 -47.10
N TYR A 216 18.73 9.78 -47.12
CA TYR A 216 17.98 9.68 -48.36
C TYR A 216 17.97 11.00 -49.15
N ARG A 217 17.73 12.13 -48.47
CA ARG A 217 17.81 13.47 -49.07
C ARG A 217 19.20 13.73 -49.66
N TYR A 218 20.25 13.44 -48.92
CA TYR A 218 21.63 13.64 -49.38
C TYR A 218 21.93 12.82 -50.64
N GLN A 219 21.61 11.53 -50.64
CA GLN A 219 21.79 10.67 -51.83
C GLN A 219 20.97 11.20 -53.01
N PHE A 220 19.73 11.61 -52.76
CA PHE A 220 18.87 12.17 -53.79
C PHE A 220 19.46 13.45 -54.41
N TYR A 221 20.02 14.36 -53.60
CA TYR A 221 20.67 15.57 -54.09
C TYR A 221 21.89 15.27 -54.94
N LEU A 222 22.73 14.30 -54.54
CA LEU A 222 23.88 13.88 -55.33
C LEU A 222 23.45 13.33 -56.71
N THR A 223 22.45 12.45 -56.73
CA THR A 223 21.93 11.89 -57.99
C THR A 223 21.28 12.98 -58.86
N THR A 224 20.55 13.90 -58.25
CA THR A 224 19.94 15.03 -58.96
C THR A 224 20.99 15.95 -59.56
N HIS A 225 22.04 16.28 -58.81
CA HIS A 225 23.16 17.07 -59.32
C HIS A 225 23.81 16.40 -60.53
N HIS A 226 24.06 15.09 -60.46
CA HIS A 226 24.59 14.34 -61.59
C HIS A 226 23.69 14.44 -62.83
N HIS A 227 22.37 14.21 -62.67
CA HIS A 227 21.44 14.33 -63.79
C HIS A 227 21.37 15.74 -64.37
N VAL A 228 21.43 16.79 -63.54
CA VAL A 228 21.48 18.19 -64.02
C VAL A 228 22.72 18.41 -64.86
N GLN A 229 23.89 17.90 -64.43
CA GLN A 229 25.11 17.98 -65.23
C GLN A 229 24.95 17.23 -66.56
N THR A 230 24.43 16.00 -66.55
CA THR A 230 24.19 15.25 -67.80
C THR A 230 23.26 16.00 -68.75
N LEU A 231 22.16 16.57 -68.22
CA LEU A 231 21.23 17.38 -69.00
C LEU A 231 21.93 18.57 -69.67
N LYS A 232 22.77 19.29 -68.92
CA LYS A 232 23.56 20.40 -69.44
C LYS A 232 24.45 19.99 -70.62
N HIS A 233 25.17 18.88 -70.50
CA HIS A 233 26.00 18.36 -71.59
C HIS A 233 25.15 18.01 -72.82
N MET A 234 24.04 17.28 -72.63
CA MET A 234 23.14 16.93 -73.74
C MET A 234 22.57 18.17 -74.45
N MET A 235 22.25 19.23 -73.72
CA MET A 235 21.76 20.49 -74.31
C MET A 235 22.84 21.21 -75.11
N HIS A 236 24.09 21.24 -74.62
CA HIS A 236 25.21 21.77 -75.39
C HIS A 236 25.52 20.93 -76.64
N ASP A 237 25.49 19.60 -76.53
CA ASP A 237 25.68 18.70 -77.67
C ASP A 237 24.59 18.89 -78.72
N TRP A 238 23.33 19.02 -78.31
CA TRP A 238 22.23 19.27 -79.23
C TRP A 238 22.40 20.60 -79.96
N LYS A 239 22.79 21.67 -79.25
CA LYS A 239 23.13 22.95 -79.86
C LYS A 239 24.25 22.79 -80.89
N ALA A 240 25.36 22.13 -80.51
CA ALA A 240 26.50 21.92 -81.41
C ALA A 240 26.11 21.14 -82.67
N GLN A 241 25.27 20.11 -82.55
CA GLN A 241 24.77 19.34 -83.69
C GLN A 241 23.91 20.18 -84.65
N VAL A 242 23.08 21.10 -84.12
CA VAL A 242 22.28 22.00 -84.97
C VAL A 242 23.19 22.97 -85.74
N VAL A 243 24.17 23.58 -85.06
CA VAL A 243 25.14 24.47 -85.71
C VAL A 243 25.96 23.72 -86.76
N GLN A 244 26.46 22.53 -86.43
CA GLN A 244 27.25 21.72 -87.36
C GLN A 244 26.45 21.38 -88.63
N LYS A 245 25.17 21.00 -88.50
CA LYS A 245 24.32 20.73 -89.68
C LYS A 245 24.14 21.96 -90.56
N ILE A 246 23.96 23.13 -89.97
CA ILE A 246 23.85 24.40 -90.70
C ILE A 246 25.16 24.71 -91.44
N ASP A 247 26.30 24.51 -90.77
CA ASP A 247 27.62 24.73 -91.37
C ASP A 247 27.93 23.73 -92.50
N GLU A 248 27.57 22.46 -92.33
CA GLU A 248 27.69 21.43 -93.38
C GLU A 248 26.83 21.75 -94.62
N GLU A 249 25.59 22.21 -94.40
CA GLU A 249 24.70 22.65 -95.49
C GLU A 249 25.24 23.89 -96.21
N TYR A 250 25.80 24.83 -95.46
CA TYR A 250 26.45 26.03 -96.00
C TYR A 250 27.66 25.70 -96.88
N GLU A 251 28.62 24.91 -96.40
CA GLU A 251 29.81 24.53 -97.19
C GLU A 251 29.43 23.75 -98.44
N LYS A 252 28.43 22.85 -98.35
CA LYS A 252 27.91 22.11 -99.50
C LYS A 252 27.25 23.00 -100.56
N ASN A 253 26.66 24.13 -100.17
CA ASN A 253 26.07 25.09 -101.09
C ASN A 253 27.14 25.97 -101.72
N LYS A 254 28.18 26.33 -100.96
CA LYS A 254 29.35 27.08 -101.43
C LYS A 254 30.15 26.34 -102.51
N GLU A 255 30.33 25.02 -102.38
CA GLU A 255 30.99 24.18 -103.40
C GLU A 255 30.23 24.13 -104.75
N LYS A 256 28.94 24.48 -104.77
CA LYS A 256 28.10 24.43 -105.99
C LYS A 256 28.06 25.75 -106.77
N GLU A 257 28.42 26.88 -106.15
CA GLU A 257 28.34 28.21 -106.75
C GLU A 257 29.73 28.89 -106.75
N ASN A 258 30.43 28.84 -107.89
CA ASN A 258 31.77 29.42 -108.08
C ASN A 258 31.78 30.95 -108.35
N ASP A 259 30.68 31.68 -108.09
CA ASP A 259 30.53 33.11 -108.40
C ASP A 259 30.65 34.00 -107.14
N SER A 260 31.44 35.09 -107.20
CA SER A 260 31.76 35.92 -106.01
C SER A 260 30.59 36.72 -105.44
N ALA A 261 29.53 36.96 -106.22
CA ALA A 261 28.30 37.59 -105.73
C ALA A 261 27.43 36.62 -104.90
N ALA A 262 27.58 35.31 -105.11
CA ALA A 262 26.85 34.28 -104.36
C ALA A 262 27.37 34.12 -102.92
N ALA A 263 28.62 34.51 -102.64
CA ALA A 263 29.23 34.37 -101.33
C ALA A 263 28.59 35.25 -100.22
N VAL A 264 28.15 36.47 -100.56
CA VAL A 264 27.48 37.38 -99.61
C VAL A 264 26.05 36.90 -99.31
N ASP A 265 25.34 36.41 -100.33
CA ASP A 265 24.01 35.83 -100.18
C ASP A 265 24.05 34.51 -99.38
N ALA A 266 25.11 33.71 -99.55
CA ALA A 266 25.32 32.47 -98.80
C ALA A 266 25.56 32.72 -97.30
N GLU A 267 26.39 33.70 -96.93
CA GLU A 267 26.65 34.01 -95.51
C GLU A 267 25.39 34.56 -94.82
N TYR A 268 24.61 35.37 -95.53
CA TYR A 268 23.32 35.85 -95.05
C TYR A 268 22.34 34.69 -94.78
N GLU A 269 22.21 33.72 -95.70
CA GLU A 269 21.34 32.56 -95.49
C GLU A 269 21.87 31.63 -94.38
N ARG A 270 23.19 31.54 -94.17
CA ARG A 270 23.77 30.83 -93.01
C ARG A 270 23.39 31.48 -91.68
N LEU A 271 23.56 32.80 -91.56
CA LEU A 271 23.18 33.55 -90.35
C LEU A 271 21.68 33.43 -90.07
N LYS A 272 20.85 33.48 -91.11
CA LYS A 272 19.41 33.26 -90.99
C LYS A 272 19.07 31.83 -90.53
N ALA A 273 19.73 30.81 -91.08
CA ALA A 273 19.57 29.43 -90.65
C ALA A 273 20.01 29.22 -89.19
N LEU A 274 21.06 29.90 -88.73
CA LEU A 274 21.47 29.92 -87.31
C LEU A 274 20.39 30.52 -86.41
N ILE A 275 19.80 31.65 -86.80
CA ILE A 275 18.69 32.28 -86.06
C ILE A 275 17.48 31.34 -85.98
N GLU A 276 17.08 30.75 -87.10
CA GLU A 276 15.97 29.78 -87.17
C GLU A 276 16.27 28.52 -86.35
N GLY A 277 17.52 28.04 -86.36
CA GLY A 277 17.99 26.91 -85.56
C GLY A 277 17.92 27.17 -84.05
N HIS A 278 18.37 28.36 -83.61
CA HIS A 278 18.21 28.78 -82.22
C HIS A 278 16.74 28.89 -81.82
N ASP A 279 15.88 29.48 -82.67
CA ASP A 279 14.43 29.56 -82.41
C ASP A 279 13.77 28.18 -82.27
N TYR A 280 14.18 27.23 -83.11
CA TYR A 280 13.72 25.85 -83.03
C TYR A 280 14.10 25.19 -81.70
N ILE A 281 15.35 25.35 -81.25
CA ILE A 281 15.81 24.80 -79.97
C ILE A 281 15.05 25.45 -78.81
N ILE A 282 14.99 26.79 -78.77
CA ILE A 282 14.33 27.56 -77.70
C ILE A 282 12.86 27.15 -77.56
N THR A 283 12.12 27.09 -78.68
CA THR A 283 10.68 26.75 -78.67
C THR A 283 10.45 25.36 -78.10
N ASN A 284 11.27 24.39 -78.47
CA ASN A 284 11.18 23.02 -77.96
C ASN A 284 11.55 22.93 -76.47
N ILE A 285 12.57 23.66 -76.01
CA ILE A 285 12.93 23.70 -74.59
C ILE A 285 11.79 24.28 -73.77
N LYS A 286 11.24 25.44 -74.18
CA LYS A 286 10.12 26.12 -73.50
C LYS A 286 8.88 25.22 -73.39
N LYS A 287 8.50 24.54 -74.47
CA LYS A 287 7.40 23.56 -74.44
C LYS A 287 7.64 22.40 -73.46
N GLY A 288 8.89 21.96 -73.33
CA GLY A 288 9.26 20.98 -72.32
C GLY A 288 9.18 21.53 -70.90
N ASN A 289 9.55 22.79 -70.70
CA ASN A 289 9.51 23.45 -69.39
C ASN A 289 8.09 23.57 -68.85
N GLU A 290 7.10 23.87 -69.70
CA GLU A 290 5.69 23.90 -69.31
C GLU A 290 5.23 22.58 -68.67
N LYS A 291 5.66 21.44 -69.22
CA LYS A 291 5.32 20.12 -68.65
C LYS A 291 5.94 19.90 -67.28
N PHE A 292 7.19 20.30 -67.10
CA PHE A 292 7.85 20.21 -65.78
C PHE A 292 7.18 21.13 -64.76
N ALA A 293 6.78 22.35 -65.16
CA ALA A 293 6.08 23.28 -64.28
C ALA A 293 4.75 22.70 -63.77
N THR A 294 3.97 22.05 -64.64
CA THR A 294 2.74 21.35 -64.23
C THR A 294 3.05 20.20 -63.27
N LEU A 295 4.04 19.37 -63.57
CA LEU A 295 4.42 18.24 -62.70
C LEU A 295 4.88 18.70 -61.31
N ILE A 296 5.65 19.79 -61.23
CA ILE A 296 6.08 20.37 -59.95
C ILE A 296 4.86 20.83 -59.16
N LYS A 297 3.93 21.53 -59.81
CA LYS A 297 2.69 21.99 -59.18
C LYS A 297 1.88 20.81 -58.62
N ASP A 298 1.65 19.77 -59.42
CA ASP A 298 0.90 18.59 -59.02
C ASP A 298 1.55 17.87 -57.82
N LEU A 299 2.90 17.81 -57.80
CA LEU A 299 3.64 17.19 -56.68
C LEU A 299 3.59 18.01 -55.39
N ARG A 300 3.65 19.35 -55.50
CA ARG A 300 3.61 20.29 -54.36
C ARG A 300 2.21 20.43 -53.76
N GLU A 301 1.18 20.34 -54.60
CA GLU A 301 -0.24 20.48 -54.20
C GLU A 301 -0.90 19.13 -53.86
N SER A 302 -0.12 18.06 -53.76
CA SER A 302 -0.61 16.74 -53.34
C SER A 302 -1.27 16.78 -51.96
N GLU A 303 -2.44 16.15 -51.83
CA GLU A 303 -3.19 16.04 -50.57
C GLU A 303 -2.41 15.27 -49.48
N TYR A 304 -1.50 14.39 -49.90
CA TYR A 304 -0.61 13.62 -49.03
C TYR A 304 0.84 13.81 -49.48
N PRO A 305 1.50 14.90 -49.05
CA PRO A 305 2.89 15.13 -49.40
C PRO A 305 3.77 14.06 -48.74
N THR A 306 4.66 13.48 -49.55
CA THR A 306 5.64 12.50 -49.13
C THR A 306 7.04 13.05 -49.36
N LEU A 307 8.02 12.54 -48.60
CA LEU A 307 9.42 12.91 -48.84
C LEU A 307 9.84 12.68 -50.30
N THR A 308 9.32 11.63 -50.93
CA THR A 308 9.61 11.31 -52.34
C THR A 308 8.97 12.31 -53.31
N SER A 309 7.72 12.75 -53.07
CA SER A 309 7.08 13.75 -53.92
C SER A 309 7.76 15.11 -53.81
N ASP A 310 8.16 15.50 -52.60
CA ASP A 310 8.88 16.74 -52.36
C ASP A 310 10.24 16.74 -53.06
N LEU A 311 11.02 15.67 -52.91
CA LEU A 311 12.31 15.54 -53.57
C LEU A 311 12.17 15.46 -55.10
N ALA A 312 11.15 14.78 -55.61
CA ALA A 312 10.87 14.76 -57.05
C ALA A 312 10.57 16.17 -57.59
N ALA A 313 9.80 16.98 -56.86
CA ALA A 313 9.57 18.38 -57.19
C ALA A 313 10.88 19.19 -57.20
N ASP A 314 11.71 19.09 -56.14
CA ASP A 314 13.02 19.76 -56.07
C ASP A 314 13.91 19.42 -57.27
N ARG A 315 13.91 18.15 -57.72
CA ARG A 315 14.66 17.72 -58.91
C ARG A 315 14.15 18.38 -60.18
N PHE A 316 12.84 18.41 -60.39
CA PHE A 316 12.26 19.03 -61.57
C PHE A 316 12.48 20.55 -61.58
N GLU A 317 12.44 21.20 -60.41
CA GLU A 317 12.82 22.61 -60.27
C GLU A 317 14.29 22.85 -60.67
N ALA A 318 15.21 21.97 -60.25
CA ALA A 318 16.61 22.06 -60.65
C ALA A 318 16.80 21.88 -62.18
N PHE A 319 16.08 20.94 -62.80
CA PHE A 319 16.09 20.77 -64.25
C PHE A 319 15.52 21.99 -64.99
N LEU A 320 14.42 22.55 -64.49
CA LEU A 320 13.83 23.76 -65.06
C LEU A 320 14.81 24.93 -65.02
N SER A 321 15.42 25.19 -63.86
CA SER A 321 16.36 26.29 -63.69
C SER A 321 17.54 26.20 -64.66
N GLU A 322 18.13 25.01 -64.86
CA GLU A 322 19.24 24.86 -65.80
C GLU A 322 18.79 24.99 -67.26
N ARG A 323 17.59 24.49 -67.60
CA ARG A 323 17.02 24.66 -68.95
C ARG A 323 16.71 26.12 -69.27
N GLU A 324 16.22 26.88 -68.30
CA GLU A 324 15.97 28.32 -68.42
C GLU A 324 17.26 29.11 -68.65
N LYS A 325 18.36 28.76 -67.96
CA LYS A 325 19.67 29.37 -68.25
C LYS A 325 20.13 29.12 -69.68
N MET A 326 19.95 27.91 -70.19
CA MET A 326 20.31 27.60 -71.59
C MET A 326 19.43 28.36 -72.58
N VAL A 327 18.13 28.51 -72.31
CA VAL A 327 17.24 29.35 -73.12
C VAL A 327 17.74 30.79 -73.15
N ALA A 328 18.10 31.36 -71.99
CA ALA A 328 18.64 32.72 -71.91
C ALA A 328 19.95 32.87 -72.70
N GLN A 329 20.85 31.88 -72.62
CA GLN A 329 22.09 31.86 -73.41
C GLN A 329 21.81 31.81 -74.92
N LEU A 330 20.91 30.93 -75.36
CA LEU A 330 20.53 30.83 -76.78
C LEU A 330 19.83 32.10 -77.28
N GLU A 331 19.00 32.74 -76.45
CA GLU A 331 18.36 34.02 -76.78
C GLU A 331 19.41 35.13 -76.96
N GLN A 332 20.42 35.17 -76.11
CA GLN A 332 21.54 36.09 -76.24
C GLN A 332 22.34 35.83 -77.53
N GLU A 333 22.77 34.59 -77.77
CA GLU A 333 23.56 34.23 -78.97
C GLU A 333 22.78 34.46 -80.27
N LYS A 334 21.46 34.21 -80.25
CA LYS A 334 20.57 34.57 -81.35
C LYS A 334 20.60 36.08 -81.61
N GLN A 335 20.50 36.90 -80.56
CA GLN A 335 20.53 38.35 -80.69
C GLN A 335 21.88 38.85 -81.25
N GLU A 336 23.00 38.29 -80.78
CA GLU A 336 24.34 38.56 -81.33
C GLU A 336 24.44 38.20 -82.81
N THR A 337 23.84 37.06 -83.22
CA THR A 337 23.80 36.63 -84.63
C THR A 337 22.94 37.56 -85.50
N VAL A 338 21.83 38.07 -84.97
CA VAL A 338 20.97 39.06 -85.65
C VAL A 338 21.72 40.37 -85.92
N GLU A 339 22.53 40.83 -84.96
CA GLU A 339 23.32 42.06 -85.08
C GLU A 339 24.43 41.97 -86.14
N MET A 340 24.85 40.76 -86.50
CA MET A 340 25.83 40.52 -87.58
C MET A 340 25.23 40.63 -88.99
N ILE A 341 23.91 40.65 -89.15
CA ILE A 341 23.25 40.80 -90.45
C ILE A 341 23.32 42.27 -90.90
N PRO A 342 23.99 42.61 -92.02
CA PRO A 342 24.07 43.99 -92.49
C PRO A 342 22.68 44.54 -92.83
N THR A 343 22.34 45.72 -92.31
CA THR A 343 21.04 46.38 -92.52
C THR A 343 20.77 46.84 -93.96
N GLU A 344 21.75 46.71 -94.88
CA GLU A 344 21.66 47.18 -96.26
C GLU A 344 21.09 46.17 -97.27
N THR A 345 20.97 44.88 -96.92
CA THR A 345 20.35 43.86 -97.79
C THR A 345 18.87 43.67 -97.46
N LYS A 346 18.08 44.74 -97.53
CA LYS A 346 16.61 44.59 -97.57
C LYS A 346 16.21 43.86 -98.85
N GLU A 347 15.44 42.77 -98.71
CA GLU A 347 14.76 42.12 -99.83
C GLU A 347 14.10 43.17 -100.74
N PRO A 348 14.39 43.20 -102.06
CA PRO A 348 13.69 44.09 -102.96
C PRO A 348 12.22 43.69 -102.96
N THR A 349 11.37 44.63 -102.57
CA THR A 349 9.93 44.43 -102.45
C THR A 349 9.34 43.89 -103.75
N LYS A 350 8.21 43.19 -103.66
CA LYS A 350 7.48 42.67 -104.84
C LYS A 350 7.23 43.77 -105.90
N ALA A 351 7.14 45.04 -105.46
CA ALA A 351 7.04 46.21 -106.33
C ALA A 351 8.34 46.53 -107.09
N GLU A 352 9.50 46.41 -106.44
CA GLU A 352 10.83 46.63 -107.03
C GLU A 352 11.19 45.51 -108.02
N ARG A 353 10.93 44.24 -107.68
CA ARG A 353 11.07 43.12 -108.62
C ARG A 353 10.21 43.32 -109.88
N LYS A 354 9.01 43.90 -109.74
CA LYS A 354 8.10 44.19 -110.87
C LYS A 354 8.57 45.40 -111.70
N LYS A 355 9.19 46.42 -111.09
CA LYS A 355 9.82 47.55 -111.79
C LYS A 355 11.05 47.11 -112.58
N ALA A 356 11.93 46.31 -111.99
CA ALA A 356 13.11 45.76 -112.66
C ALA A 356 12.73 44.91 -113.89
N LYS A 357 11.73 44.03 -113.75
CA LYS A 357 11.22 43.20 -114.87
C LYS A 357 10.60 44.05 -115.99
N LYS A 358 9.93 45.16 -115.67
CA LYS A 358 9.44 46.13 -116.69
C LYS A 358 10.58 46.89 -117.37
N ALA A 359 11.61 47.30 -116.62
CA ALA A 359 12.78 47.99 -117.17
C ALA A 359 13.57 47.09 -118.13
N ALA A 360 13.82 45.84 -117.76
CA ALA A 360 14.48 44.85 -118.60
C ALA A 360 13.68 44.56 -119.90
N LYS A 361 12.35 44.43 -119.80
CA LYS A 361 11.49 44.23 -120.99
C LYS A 361 11.49 45.45 -121.93
N LYS A 362 11.63 46.67 -121.37
CA LYS A 362 11.73 47.91 -122.16
C LYS A 362 13.09 48.04 -122.83
N ALA A 363 14.18 47.65 -122.16
CA ALA A 363 15.53 47.61 -122.71
C ALA A 363 15.66 46.59 -123.86
N ALA A 364 15.13 45.37 -123.68
CA ALA A 364 15.10 44.34 -124.71
C ALA A 364 14.32 44.77 -125.96
N LYS A 365 13.19 45.48 -125.78
CA LYS A 365 12.40 46.02 -126.91
C LYS A 365 13.11 47.16 -127.64
N LYS A 366 13.95 47.93 -126.94
CA LYS A 366 14.79 49.01 -127.51
C LYS A 366 15.99 48.45 -128.28
N ALA A 367 16.60 47.38 -127.78
CA ALA A 367 17.66 46.64 -128.46
C ALA A 367 17.14 45.96 -129.74
N LYS A 368 15.94 45.37 -129.71
CA LYS A 368 15.33 44.74 -130.90
C LYS A 368 15.01 45.75 -132.02
N LYS A 369 14.54 46.95 -131.67
CA LYS A 369 14.32 48.05 -132.63
C LYS A 369 15.60 48.68 -133.20
N ALA A 370 16.71 48.59 -132.48
CA ALA A 370 18.01 49.07 -132.98
C ALA A 370 18.63 48.10 -134.00
N ASN A 371 18.24 46.83 -133.98
CA ASN A 371 18.75 45.79 -134.88
C ASN A 371 17.95 45.67 -136.21
N GLU A 372 16.77 46.29 -136.31
CA GLU A 372 15.93 46.32 -137.52
C GLU A 372 16.20 47.57 -138.41
N LYS A 373 17.21 48.38 -138.08
CA LYS A 373 17.63 49.59 -138.83
C LYS A 373 19.08 49.53 -139.37
N LYS A 374 19.68 48.35 -139.37
CA LYS A 374 20.86 48.00 -140.19
C LYS A 374 20.44 46.90 -141.14
#